data_AF-A0A4Y1ZTG3-F1
#
_entry.id   AF-A0A4Y1ZTG3-F1
#
_cell.length_a   1.000
_cell.length_b   1.000
_cell.length_c   1.000
_cell.angle_alpha   90.00
_cell.angle_beta   90.00
_cell.angle_gamma   90.00
#
_symmetry.space_group_name_H-M   'P 1'
#
loop_
_entity.id
_entity.type
_entity.pdbx_description
1 polymer ?
#
loop_
_entity_poly.entity_id
_entity_poly.type
_entity_poly.pdbx_seq_one_letter_code
_entity_poly.pdbx_strand_id
1 'polypeptide(L)'
;QRQYWSNTCENTGYSGKIYKIIRAIYNRSHHPIENANFRKISNALISDPNTQANLFASHYEQNPIPFDLSSNEENYYNKPFSVDEFEYVLQKTPNTSPGRDGITANFIKNLPIGFKSTLLSIYNEIWSTGEIPSEWHIAKILPILKPGKDSKNIQ
;
A
#
# COMPACT_ATOMS: atom_id res chain seq x y z
N GLN A 1 -9.51 11.47 0.18
CA GLN A 1 -8.79 10.20 0.45
C GLN A 1 -7.46 10.06 -0.34
N ARG A 2 -7.43 10.22 -1.68
CA ARG A 2 -6.16 10.14 -2.44
C ARG A 2 -5.20 11.31 -2.22
N GLN A 3 -5.66 12.54 -1.95
CA GLN A 3 -4.75 13.65 -1.56
C GLN A 3 -4.00 13.36 -0.26
N TYR A 4 -4.65 12.75 0.72
CA TYR A 4 -4.00 12.28 1.95
C TYR A 4 -2.95 11.22 1.63
N TRP A 5 -3.27 10.25 0.77
CA TRP A 5 -2.31 9.26 0.30
C TRP A 5 -1.22 9.87 -0.59
N SER A 6 -1.49 10.91 -1.37
CA SER A 6 -0.51 11.61 -2.20
C SER A 6 0.45 12.40 -1.33
N ASN A 7 -0.05 13.17 -0.37
CA ASN A 7 0.78 13.86 0.62
C ASN A 7 1.55 12.87 1.49
N THR A 8 0.92 11.77 1.90
CA THR A 8 1.60 10.72 2.66
C THR A 8 2.67 10.08 1.79
N CYS A 9 2.40 9.73 0.53
CA CYS A 9 3.36 9.23 -0.44
C CYS A 9 4.39 10.28 -0.88
N GLU A 10 4.17 11.58 -0.76
CA GLU A 10 5.20 12.60 -1.02
C GLU A 10 6.13 12.71 0.20
N ASN A 11 5.55 12.64 1.39
CA ASN A 11 6.29 12.66 2.67
C ASN A 11 7.00 11.33 2.97
N THR A 12 6.52 10.20 2.42
CA THR A 12 7.07 8.85 2.63
C THR A 12 7.63 8.21 1.35
N GLY A 13 7.50 8.87 0.20
CA GLY A 13 7.67 8.31 -1.16
C GLY A 13 9.06 7.89 -1.57
N TYR A 14 10.04 8.19 -0.74
CA TYR A 14 11.32 7.54 -0.85
C TYR A 14 11.42 6.43 0.20
N SER A 15 10.58 5.41 0.04
CA SER A 15 10.73 4.14 0.79
C SER A 15 12.17 3.61 0.68
N GLY A 16 12.84 3.85 -0.45
CA GLY A 16 14.26 3.59 -0.62
C GLY A 16 15.21 4.48 0.21
N LYS A 17 14.88 5.76 0.47
CA LYS A 17 15.63 6.62 1.41
C LYS A 17 15.38 6.19 2.85
N ILE A 18 14.14 5.89 3.22
CA ILE A 18 13.78 5.34 4.54
C ILE A 18 14.49 3.99 4.76
N TYR A 19 14.44 3.08 3.80
CA TYR A 19 15.13 1.80 3.87
C TYR A 19 16.65 1.96 3.87
N LYS A 20 17.22 2.92 3.12
CA LYS A 20 18.65 3.27 3.21
C LYS A 20 19.02 3.81 4.59
N ILE A 21 18.15 4.62 5.22
CA ILE A 21 18.33 5.11 6.59
C ILE A 21 18.27 3.94 7.58
N ILE A 22 17.24 3.10 7.52
CA ILE A 22 17.10 1.90 8.38
C ILE A 22 18.28 0.94 8.19
N ARG A 23 18.72 0.70 6.96
CA ARG A 23 19.89 -0.14 6.64
C ARG A 23 21.20 0.50 7.09
N ALA A 24 21.35 1.81 6.98
CA ALA A 24 22.50 2.54 7.52
C ALA A 24 22.52 2.52 9.05
N ILE A 25 21.36 2.49 9.71
CA ILE A 25 21.22 2.31 11.16
C ILE A 25 21.59 0.88 11.57
N TYR A 26 21.07 -0.12 10.85
CA TYR A 26 21.32 -1.54 11.15
C TYR A 26 22.78 -1.96 10.92
N ASN A 27 23.43 -1.37 9.91
CA ASN A 27 24.85 -1.61 9.59
C ASN A 27 25.82 -0.74 10.42
N ARG A 28 25.31 0.11 11.33
CA ARG A 28 26.10 0.98 12.23
C ARG A 28 26.29 0.39 13.64
N SER A 29 26.27 -0.93 13.79
CA SER A 29 27.14 -1.57 14.79
C SER A 29 28.57 -1.17 14.41
N HIS A 30 29.19 -0.11 14.97
CA HIS A 30 29.70 -0.07 16.35
C HIS A 30 29.60 1.32 17.04
N HIS A 31 28.67 2.21 16.68
CA HIS A 31 28.51 3.46 17.44
C HIS A 31 27.03 3.77 17.77
N PRO A 32 26.67 3.92 19.07
CA PRO A 32 25.31 4.23 19.47
C PRO A 32 24.89 5.59 18.92
N ILE A 33 23.71 5.65 18.30
CA ILE A 33 23.13 6.88 17.76
C ILE A 33 22.61 7.70 18.94
N GLU A 34 23.31 8.78 19.29
CA GLU A 34 22.93 9.66 20.40
C GLU A 34 21.71 10.57 20.11
N ASN A 35 21.30 10.74 18.84
CA ASN A 35 20.24 11.68 18.47
C ASN A 35 19.18 11.09 17.53
N ALA A 36 18.62 9.94 17.90
CA ALA A 36 17.29 9.59 17.43
C ALA A 36 16.30 10.22 18.42
N ASN A 37 15.44 11.12 17.93
CA ASN A 37 14.31 11.67 18.70
C ASN A 37 13.27 10.56 18.94
N PHE A 38 13.64 9.56 19.74
CA PHE A 38 12.69 8.67 20.38
C PHE A 38 11.87 9.53 21.34
N ARG A 39 10.54 9.48 21.22
CA ARG A 39 9.67 10.02 22.28
C ARG A 39 9.89 9.17 23.53
N LYS A 40 10.82 9.60 24.38
CA LYS A 40 11.00 9.07 25.74
C LYS A 40 9.79 9.48 26.55
N ILE A 41 8.98 8.52 26.96
CA ILE A 41 8.01 8.72 28.03
C ILE A 41 8.75 8.29 29.30
N SER A 42 8.83 9.19 30.29
CA SER A 42 9.47 8.92 31.59
C SER A 42 10.89 8.32 31.51
N ASN A 43 11.71 8.80 30.56
CA ASN A 43 13.11 8.37 30.33
C ASN A 43 13.32 6.90 29.92
N ALA A 44 12.28 6.12 29.66
CA ALA A 44 12.39 4.74 29.20
C ALA A 44 12.22 4.62 27.68
N LEU A 45 12.97 3.70 27.07
CA LEU A 45 12.73 3.23 25.71
C LEU A 45 11.60 2.19 25.75
N ILE A 46 10.52 2.44 25.03
CA ILE A 46 9.39 1.52 24.94
C ILE A 46 9.65 0.59 23.76
N SER A 47 9.99 -0.66 24.03
CA SER A 47 10.23 -1.71 23.01
C SER A 47 9.02 -2.61 22.77
N ASP A 48 8.01 -2.58 23.66
CA ASP A 48 6.81 -3.40 23.53
C ASP A 48 5.89 -2.89 22.40
N PRO A 49 5.57 -3.72 21.39
CA PRO A 49 4.78 -3.30 20.23
C PRO A 49 3.36 -2.84 20.57
N ASN A 50 2.70 -3.49 21.54
CA ASN A 50 1.34 -3.13 21.93
C ASN A 50 1.32 -1.75 22.60
N THR A 51 2.29 -1.48 23.47
CA THR A 51 2.45 -0.18 24.12
C THR A 51 2.75 0.90 23.09
N GLN A 52 3.61 0.64 22.09
CA GLN A 52 3.85 1.59 21.00
C GLN A 52 2.57 1.89 20.19
N ALA A 53 1.80 0.86 19.84
CA ALA A 53 0.55 1.02 19.09
C ALA A 53 -0.49 1.84 19.87
N ASN A 54 -0.64 1.54 21.17
CA ASN A 54 -1.57 2.27 22.03
C ASN A 54 -1.18 3.74 22.18
N LEU A 55 0.12 4.05 22.30
CA LEU A 55 0.61 5.43 22.37
C LEU A 55 0.37 6.20 21.07
N PHE A 56 0.51 5.52 19.93
CA PHE A 56 0.19 6.10 18.63
C PHE A 56 -1.31 6.43 18.55
N ALA A 57 -2.18 5.50 18.97
CA ALA A 57 -3.62 5.72 19.02
C ALA A 57 -4.00 6.91 19.92
N SER A 58 -3.51 6.94 21.17
CA SER A 58 -3.80 8.04 22.11
C SER A 58 -3.32 9.40 21.62
N HIS A 59 -2.21 9.46 20.87
CA HIS A 59 -1.71 10.70 20.30
C HIS A 59 -2.71 11.34 19.32
N TYR A 60 -3.32 10.52 18.44
CA TYR A 60 -4.27 10.98 17.43
C TYR A 60 -5.70 11.14 17.96
N GLU A 61 -6.05 10.51 19.08
CA GLU A 61 -7.27 10.86 19.83
C GLU A 61 -7.21 12.29 20.38
N GLN A 62 -6.05 12.70 20.91
CA GLN A 62 -5.85 14.03 21.49
C GLN A 62 -5.52 15.10 20.44
N ASN A 63 -4.92 14.68 19.32
CA ASN A 63 -4.59 15.54 18.19
C ASN A 63 -5.24 14.96 16.94
N PRO A 64 -6.57 15.13 16.78
CA PRO A 64 -7.26 14.65 15.60
C PRO A 64 -6.56 15.25 14.38
N ILE A 65 -6.18 14.40 13.44
CA ILE A 65 -5.74 14.88 12.13
C ILE A 65 -6.94 15.66 11.55
N PRO A 66 -6.76 16.92 11.12
CA PRO A 66 -7.82 17.64 10.42
C PRO A 66 -8.13 16.86 9.13
N PHE A 67 -9.13 15.99 9.20
CA PHE A 67 -9.56 15.15 8.09
C PHE A 67 -10.88 15.72 7.60
N ASP A 68 -10.77 16.76 6.79
CA ASP A 68 -11.92 17.39 6.18
C ASP A 68 -12.44 16.54 5.01
N LEU A 69 -13.47 15.73 5.29
CA LEU A 69 -14.25 15.01 4.29
C LEU A 69 -15.34 15.88 3.64
N SER A 70 -15.54 17.12 4.13
CA SER A 70 -16.57 18.03 3.65
C SER A 70 -16.16 18.85 2.43
N SER A 71 -14.97 18.61 1.89
CA SER A 71 -14.57 19.19 0.61
C SER A 71 -15.49 18.70 -0.51
N ASN A 72 -16.52 19.50 -0.80
CA ASN A 72 -17.38 19.47 -2.00
C ASN A 72 -16.59 19.77 -3.29
N GLU A 73 -15.30 19.48 -3.30
CA GLU A 73 -14.47 19.74 -4.46
C GLU A 73 -14.68 18.57 -5.43
N GLU A 74 -15.19 18.90 -6.63
CA GLU A 74 -15.14 18.09 -7.86
C GLU A 74 -13.69 17.85 -8.31
N ASN A 75 -12.91 17.31 -7.39
CA ASN A 75 -11.51 17.07 -7.57
C ASN A 75 -11.35 16.03 -8.68
N TYR A 76 -10.50 16.34 -9.65
CA TYR A 76 -10.26 15.49 -10.82
C TYR A 76 -9.98 14.03 -10.44
N TYR A 77 -9.29 13.80 -9.32
CA TYR A 77 -8.94 12.47 -8.82
C TYR A 77 -10.11 11.65 -8.24
N ASN A 78 -11.28 12.24 -8.05
CA ASN A 78 -12.51 11.55 -7.63
C ASN A 78 -13.41 11.18 -8.83
N LYS A 79 -13.06 11.63 -10.04
CA LYS A 79 -13.82 11.32 -11.26
C LYS A 79 -13.64 9.84 -11.65
N PRO A 80 -14.59 9.28 -12.42
CA PRO A 80 -14.42 7.95 -13.02
C PRO A 80 -13.12 7.89 -13.84
N PHE A 81 -12.50 6.71 -13.86
CA PHE A 81 -11.33 6.42 -14.66
C PHE A 81 -11.64 6.61 -16.15
N SER A 82 -10.75 7.32 -16.82
CA SER A 82 -10.77 7.51 -18.27
C SER A 82 -10.17 6.32 -19.01
N VAL A 83 -10.46 6.24 -20.32
CA VAL A 83 -9.86 5.24 -21.21
C VAL A 83 -8.34 5.38 -21.25
N ASP A 84 -7.83 6.61 -21.25
CA ASP A 84 -6.39 6.88 -21.32
C ASP A 84 -5.67 6.44 -20.05
N GLU A 85 -6.23 6.72 -18.87
CA GLU A 85 -5.69 6.22 -17.59
C GLU A 85 -5.69 4.69 -17.56
N PHE A 86 -6.78 4.07 -18.01
CA PHE A 86 -6.91 2.62 -18.04
C PHE A 86 -5.88 1.98 -18.96
N GLU A 87 -5.74 2.45 -20.20
CA GLU A 87 -4.76 1.91 -21.16
C GLU A 87 -3.32 2.17 -20.69
N TYR A 88 -3.05 3.34 -20.13
CA TYR A 88 -1.73 3.66 -19.57
C TYR A 88 -1.33 2.68 -18.47
N VAL A 89 -2.21 2.45 -17.50
CA VAL A 89 -1.97 1.52 -16.38
C VAL A 89 -1.88 0.09 -16.90
N LEU A 90 -2.78 -0.30 -17.80
CA LEU A 90 -2.81 -1.64 -18.37
C LEU A 90 -1.47 -1.95 -19.05
N GLN A 91 -0.91 -1.03 -19.85
CA GLN A 91 0.40 -1.21 -20.48
C GLN A 91 1.54 -1.36 -19.45
N LYS A 92 1.52 -0.55 -18.38
CA LYS A 92 2.55 -0.54 -17.32
C LYS A 92 2.45 -1.74 -16.38
N THR A 93 1.32 -2.43 -16.33
CA THR A 93 1.10 -3.56 -15.42
C THR A 93 2.06 -4.70 -15.77
N PRO A 94 2.93 -5.15 -14.85
CA PRO A 94 3.84 -6.26 -15.12
C PRO A 94 3.07 -7.59 -15.23
N ASN A 95 3.63 -8.54 -15.97
CA ASN A 95 3.03 -9.87 -16.08
C ASN A 95 3.49 -10.75 -14.90
N THR A 96 2.72 -10.73 -13.82
CA THR A 96 2.96 -11.55 -12.62
C THR A 96 2.20 -12.89 -12.69
N SER A 97 2.40 -13.74 -11.68
CA SER A 97 1.62 -14.97 -11.54
C SER A 97 0.12 -14.66 -11.50
N PRO A 98 -0.72 -15.42 -12.25
CA PRO A 98 -2.16 -15.20 -12.26
C PRO A 98 -2.80 -15.55 -10.92
N GLY A 99 -4.02 -15.05 -10.72
CA GLY A 99 -4.86 -15.40 -9.57
C GLY A 99 -5.41 -16.82 -9.66
N ARG A 100 -6.41 -17.11 -8.82
CA ARG A 100 -7.12 -18.41 -8.81
C ARG A 100 -7.82 -18.70 -10.15
N ASP A 101 -8.19 -17.65 -10.87
CA ASP A 101 -8.88 -17.68 -12.16
C ASP A 101 -7.96 -18.03 -13.35
N GLY A 102 -6.63 -17.99 -13.17
CA GLY A 102 -5.66 -18.21 -14.25
C GLY A 102 -5.53 -17.05 -15.23
N ILE A 103 -6.17 -15.91 -14.99
CA ILE A 103 -6.13 -14.75 -15.89
C ILE A 103 -4.83 -13.98 -15.64
N THR A 104 -4.01 -13.84 -16.68
CA THR A 104 -2.74 -13.11 -16.61
C THR A 104 -2.92 -11.65 -17.03
N ALA A 105 -2.05 -10.75 -16.56
CA ALA A 105 -2.05 -9.36 -17.03
C ALA A 105 -1.86 -9.29 -18.56
N ASN A 106 -1.06 -10.19 -19.15
CA ASN A 106 -0.88 -10.25 -20.59
C ASN A 106 -2.15 -10.65 -21.34
N PHE A 107 -2.99 -11.51 -20.76
CA PHE A 107 -4.30 -11.82 -21.34
C PHE A 107 -5.16 -10.55 -21.42
N ILE A 108 -5.23 -9.78 -20.32
CA ILE A 108 -6.03 -8.55 -20.26
C ILE A 108 -5.50 -7.49 -21.26
N LYS A 109 -4.18 -7.35 -21.39
CA LYS A 109 -3.54 -6.44 -22.37
C LYS A 109 -3.97 -6.72 -23.80
N ASN A 110 -4.18 -7.98 -24.14
CA ASN A 110 -4.52 -8.45 -25.49
C ASN A 110 -6.04 -8.59 -25.72
N LEU A 111 -6.88 -8.19 -24.76
CA LEU A 111 -8.32 -8.21 -24.95
C LEU A 111 -8.75 -7.28 -26.11
N PRO A 112 -9.78 -7.66 -26.88
CA PRO A 112 -10.42 -6.74 -27.82
C PRO A 112 -10.94 -5.49 -27.11
N ILE A 113 -10.99 -4.38 -27.85
CA ILE A 113 -11.39 -3.07 -27.33
C ILE A 113 -12.75 -3.13 -26.59
N GLY A 114 -13.73 -3.87 -27.13
CA GLY A 114 -15.03 -4.03 -26.48
C GLY A 114 -14.95 -4.61 -25.07
N PHE A 115 -14.13 -5.65 -24.87
CA PHE A 115 -13.94 -6.26 -23.54
C PHE A 115 -13.17 -5.35 -22.59
N LYS A 116 -12.19 -4.59 -23.11
CA LYS A 116 -11.49 -3.56 -22.35
C LYS A 116 -12.44 -2.46 -21.87
N SER A 117 -13.37 -2.03 -22.73
CA SER A 117 -14.40 -1.06 -22.36
C SER A 117 -15.32 -1.61 -21.26
N THR A 118 -15.76 -2.87 -21.36
CA THR A 118 -16.54 -3.52 -20.30
C THR A 118 -15.78 -3.56 -18.98
N LEU A 119 -14.48 -3.89 -19.01
CA LEU A 119 -13.66 -3.95 -17.81
C LEU A 119 -13.51 -2.56 -17.16
N LEU A 120 -13.33 -1.50 -17.96
CA LEU A 120 -13.33 -0.13 -17.47
C LEU A 120 -14.65 0.27 -16.82
N SER A 121 -15.79 -0.13 -17.41
CA SER A 121 -17.11 0.10 -16.81
C SER A 121 -17.23 -0.56 -15.44
N ILE A 122 -16.76 -1.81 -15.29
CA ILE A 122 -16.76 -2.52 -14.00
C ILE A 122 -15.90 -1.76 -12.98
N TYR A 123 -14.69 -1.31 -13.34
CA TYR A 123 -13.85 -0.55 -12.42
C TYR A 123 -14.48 0.76 -11.97
N ASN A 124 -15.18 1.46 -12.88
CA ASN A 124 -15.88 2.70 -12.56
C ASN A 124 -17.12 2.48 -11.69
N GLU A 125 -17.81 1.35 -11.86
CA GLU A 125 -18.91 0.95 -10.99
C GLU A 125 -18.41 0.61 -9.58
N ILE A 126 -17.31 -0.14 -9.45
CA ILE A 126 -16.67 -0.39 -8.16
C ILE A 126 -16.24 0.93 -7.50
N TRP A 127 -15.70 1.87 -8.29
CA TRP A 127 -15.27 3.17 -7.78
C TRP A 127 -16.42 4.01 -7.25
N SER A 128 -17.57 4.02 -7.94
CA SER A 128 -18.72 4.84 -7.56
C SER A 128 -19.55 4.24 -6.42
N THR A 129 -19.68 2.91 -6.40
CA THR A 129 -20.51 2.19 -5.41
C THR A 129 -19.72 1.75 -4.18
N GLY A 130 -18.41 1.53 -4.32
CA GLY A 130 -17.58 0.89 -3.31
C GLY A 130 -17.83 -0.62 -3.19
N GLU A 131 -18.67 -1.21 -4.05
CA GLU A 131 -19.01 -2.62 -4.00
C GLU A 131 -17.99 -3.45 -4.80
N ILE A 132 -17.27 -4.34 -4.11
CA ILE A 132 -16.25 -5.20 -4.72
C ILE A 132 -16.84 -6.59 -4.95
N PRO A 133 -16.62 -7.22 -6.13
CA PRO A 133 -17.06 -8.59 -6.37
C PRO A 133 -16.52 -9.57 -5.32
N SER A 134 -17.39 -10.45 -4.83
CA SER A 134 -17.06 -11.44 -3.78
C SER A 134 -15.83 -12.30 -4.12
N GLU A 135 -15.67 -12.60 -5.41
CA GLU A 135 -14.61 -13.41 -5.98
C GLU A 135 -13.24 -12.78 -5.83
N TRP A 136 -13.15 -11.44 -5.79
CA TRP A 136 -11.89 -10.72 -5.63
C TRP A 136 -11.38 -10.76 -4.18
N HIS A 137 -12.22 -11.16 -3.22
CA HIS A 137 -11.81 -11.41 -1.84
C HIS A 137 -11.09 -12.77 -1.67
N ILE A 138 -11.05 -13.61 -2.72
CA ILE A 138 -10.47 -14.95 -2.66
C ILE A 138 -9.03 -14.92 -3.17
N ALA A 139 -8.07 -15.19 -2.28
CA ALA A 139 -6.65 -15.28 -2.62
C ALA A 139 -6.08 -16.70 -2.48
N LYS A 140 -5.14 -17.08 -3.35
CA LYS A 140 -4.38 -18.33 -3.23
C LYS A 140 -3.09 -18.08 -2.47
N ILE A 141 -2.93 -18.72 -1.30
CA ILE A 141 -1.71 -18.62 -0.50
C ILE A 141 -0.74 -19.72 -0.93
N LEU A 142 0.42 -19.31 -1.44
CA LEU A 142 1.52 -20.21 -1.82
C LEU A 142 2.76 -19.84 -0.99
N PRO A 143 3.14 -20.66 0.00
CA PRO A 143 4.37 -20.45 0.74
C PRO A 143 5.58 -20.62 -0.18
N ILE A 144 6.42 -19.58 -0.30
CA ILE A 144 7.69 -19.64 -1.03
C ILE A 144 8.82 -19.54 0.00
N LEU A 145 9.67 -20.57 0.03
CA LEU A 145 10.85 -20.56 0.88
C LEU A 145 11.83 -19.49 0.41
N LYS A 146 12.30 -18.65 1.34
CA LYS A 146 13.37 -17.70 1.05
C LYS A 146 14.65 -18.47 0.69
N PRO A 147 15.47 -17.98 -0.25
CA PRO A 147 16.74 -18.61 -0.59
C PRO A 147 17.61 -18.84 0.65
N GLY A 148 18.20 -20.03 0.79
CA GLY A 148 19.08 -20.39 1.90
C GLY A 148 18.40 -20.79 3.20
N LYS A 149 17.05 -20.83 3.26
CA LYS A 149 16.34 -21.43 4.40
C LYS A 149 16.07 -22.91 4.16
N ASP A 150 16.34 -23.72 5.18
CA ASP A 150 16.12 -25.16 5.13
C ASP A 150 14.61 -25.48 5.22
N SER A 151 14.14 -26.31 4.28
CA SER A 151 12.73 -26.68 4.15
C SER A 151 12.20 -27.52 5.31
N LYS A 152 13.10 -28.06 6.15
CA LYS A 152 12.79 -28.97 7.26
C LYS A 152 12.52 -28.26 8.59
N ASN A 153 12.83 -26.96 8.70
CA ASN A 153 12.61 -26.15 9.89
C ASN A 153 11.52 -25.09 9.64
N ILE A 154 10.36 -25.52 9.16
CA ILE A 154 9.16 -24.69 9.07
C ILE A 154 8.35 -24.97 10.34
N GLN A 155 8.55 -24.18 11.39
CA GLN A 155 7.65 -24.10 12.55
C GLN A 155 6.55 -23.07 12.28
#